data_AF-S3VFS2-F1
#
_entry.id   AF-S3VFS2-F1
#
_cell.length_a   1.000
_cell.length_b   1.000
_cell.length_c   1.000
_cell.angle_alpha   90.00
_cell.angle_beta   90.00
_cell.angle_gamma   90.00
#
_symmetry.space_group_name_H-M   'P 1'
#
loop_
_entity.id
_entity.type
_entity.pdbx_description
1 polymer ?
#
loop_
_entity_poly.entity_id
_entity_poly.type
_entity_poly.pdbx_seq_one_letter_code
_entity_poly.pdbx_strand_id
1 'polypeptide(L)'
;MYNGKMEQKILKILLTIYILYSLLKFYEFFFRKGDAKMKGLELVYEKGGGRIIRIFDTVILLLMIVFMILLFASGVEYLSFTTGLLVGMTIIQVFFHRFSDPLPPEKSPKPPLTALKLMSYSIQANPGKAWRELILMTIIFLWSLYMLATKGFDLF
;
A
#
# COMPACT_ATOMS: atom_id res chain seq x y z
N MET A 1 -7.06 6.37 33.21
CA MET A 1 -8.09 6.32 32.14
C MET A 1 -8.07 7.58 31.23
N TYR A 2 -6.91 8.25 31.08
CA TYR A 2 -6.74 9.47 30.26
C TYR A 2 -6.06 9.20 28.90
N ASN A 3 -5.34 8.06 28.77
CA ASN A 3 -4.60 7.56 27.60
C ASN A 3 -5.48 6.93 26.49
N GLY A 4 -6.72 7.39 26.30
CA GLY A 4 -7.52 6.96 25.14
C GLY A 4 -7.65 8.06 24.10
N LYS A 5 -7.77 9.30 24.58
CA LYS A 5 -8.09 10.46 23.72
C LYS A 5 -6.88 10.98 22.94
N MET A 6 -5.66 10.75 23.42
CA MET A 6 -4.44 11.30 22.80
C MET A 6 -3.99 10.42 21.62
N GLU A 7 -3.57 9.19 21.90
CA GLU A 7 -4.32 8.01 21.46
C GLU A 7 -4.95 8.07 20.07
N GLN A 8 -6.27 8.19 20.14
CA GLN A 8 -7.17 8.36 19.01
C GLN A 8 -6.81 9.57 18.14
N LYS A 9 -6.43 10.72 18.71
CA LYS A 9 -6.08 11.92 17.92
C LYS A 9 -4.83 11.67 17.07
N ILE A 10 -3.79 11.10 17.67
CA ILE A 10 -2.54 10.75 16.96
C ILE A 10 -2.86 9.76 15.85
N LEU A 11 -3.62 8.70 16.16
CA LEU A 11 -4.03 7.71 15.16
C LEU A 11 -4.80 8.33 13.99
N LYS A 12 -5.79 9.19 14.25
CA LYS A 12 -6.58 9.88 13.22
C LYS A 12 -5.69 10.71 12.29
N ILE A 13 -4.74 11.48 12.84
CA ILE A 13 -3.81 12.31 12.06
C ILE A 13 -2.92 11.42 11.18
N LEU A 14 -2.31 10.39 11.78
CA LEU A 14 -1.41 9.49 11.05
C LEU A 14 -2.13 8.73 9.94
N LEU A 15 -3.34 8.23 10.21
CA LEU A 15 -4.18 7.57 9.21
C LEU A 15 -4.51 8.53 8.05
N THR A 16 -4.88 9.77 8.36
CA THR A 16 -5.18 10.79 7.35
C THR A 16 -3.98 11.02 6.44
N ILE A 17 -2.80 11.27 7.01
CA ILE A 17 -1.56 11.47 6.25
C ILE A 17 -1.23 10.25 5.41
N TYR A 18 -1.33 9.05 5.98
CA TYR A 18 -0.97 7.81 5.30
C TYR A 18 -1.93 7.47 4.15
N ILE A 19 -3.23 7.70 4.32
CA ILE A 19 -4.23 7.50 3.25
C ILE A 19 -3.99 8.49 2.12
N LEU A 20 -3.74 9.77 2.42
CA LEU A 20 -3.41 10.78 1.41
C LEU A 20 -2.12 10.43 0.65
N TYR A 21 -1.07 10.02 1.38
CA TYR A 21 0.17 9.52 0.78
C TYR A 21 -0.10 8.31 -0.14
N SER A 22 -0.92 7.35 0.30
CA SER A 22 -1.25 6.14 -0.47
C SER A 22 -2.01 6.48 -1.75
N LEU A 23 -2.98 7.39 -1.69
CA LEU A 23 -3.71 7.87 -2.87
C LEU A 23 -2.77 8.58 -3.86
N LEU A 24 -1.84 9.42 -3.36
CA LEU A 24 -0.82 10.04 -4.21
C LEU A 24 0.08 8.99 -4.87
N LYS A 25 0.55 7.99 -4.11
CA LYS A 25 1.36 6.89 -4.66
C LYS A 25 0.60 6.08 -5.69
N PHE A 26 -0.69 5.81 -5.48
CA PHE A 26 -1.54 5.17 -6.48
C PHE A 26 -1.65 6.01 -7.75
N TYR A 27 -1.91 7.31 -7.62
CA TYR A 27 -1.94 8.21 -8.76
C TYR A 27 -0.61 8.17 -9.54
N GLU A 28 0.53 8.37 -8.87
CA GLU A 28 1.85 8.26 -9.50
C GLU A 28 2.06 6.91 -10.20
N PHE A 29 1.63 5.82 -9.55
CA PHE A 29 1.76 4.48 -10.09
C PHE A 29 0.92 4.29 -11.36
N PHE A 30 -0.25 4.92 -11.52
CA PHE A 30 -1.04 4.82 -12.76
C PHE A 30 -0.52 5.73 -13.87
N PHE A 31 -0.34 7.00 -13.55
CA PHE A 31 -0.16 8.04 -14.56
C PHE A 31 1.30 8.22 -15.00
N ARG A 32 2.27 7.64 -14.27
CA ARG A 32 3.67 7.65 -14.73
C ARG A 32 3.83 6.83 -16.02
N LYS A 33 4.53 7.40 -17.00
CA LYS A 33 4.83 6.75 -18.29
C LYS A 33 5.52 5.40 -18.10
N GLY A 34 5.21 4.42 -18.97
CA GLY A 34 5.76 3.06 -18.92
C GLY A 34 7.29 3.01 -18.86
N ASP A 35 7.97 3.76 -19.73
CA ASP A 35 9.44 3.79 -19.75
C ASP A 35 10.04 4.35 -18.47
N ALA A 36 9.38 5.34 -17.85
CA ALA A 36 9.83 5.93 -16.60
C ALA A 36 9.66 4.97 -15.41
N LYS A 37 8.68 4.06 -15.47
CA LYS A 37 8.49 2.98 -14.48
C LYS A 37 9.60 1.93 -14.60
N MET A 38 9.87 1.47 -15.81
CA MET A 38 10.93 0.49 -16.08
C MET A 38 12.31 1.03 -15.68
N LYS A 39 12.65 2.27 -16.05
CA LYS A 39 13.88 2.93 -15.60
C LYS A 39 13.98 3.05 -14.08
N GLY A 40 12.85 3.27 -13.41
CA GLY A 40 12.78 3.28 -11.94
C GLY A 40 13.14 1.93 -11.33
N LEU A 41 12.62 0.83 -11.89
CA LEU A 41 12.97 -0.52 -11.47
C LEU A 41 14.45 -0.83 -11.69
N GLU A 42 15.00 -0.46 -12.85
CA GLU A 42 16.42 -0.65 -13.15
C GLU A 42 17.31 0.10 -12.15
N LEU A 43 16.97 1.36 -11.83
CA LEU A 43 17.70 2.14 -10.84
C LEU A 43 17.68 1.46 -9.46
N VAL A 44 16.52 0.97 -9.05
CA VAL A 44 16.32 0.38 -7.72
C VAL A 44 17.01 -0.99 -7.59
N TYR A 45 16.86 -1.85 -8.60
CA TYR A 45 17.37 -3.22 -8.54
C TYR A 45 18.79 -3.37 -9.09
N GLU A 46 19.10 -2.79 -10.26
CA GLU A 46 20.41 -2.96 -10.90
C GLU A 46 21.46 -2.06 -10.26
N LYS A 47 21.13 -0.78 -10.04
CA LYS A 47 22.09 0.18 -9.46
C LYS A 47 22.05 0.19 -7.93
N GLY A 48 20.86 0.08 -7.35
CA GLY A 48 20.64 0.15 -5.90
C GLY A 48 20.68 -1.19 -5.16
N GLY A 49 20.82 -2.32 -5.89
CA GLY A 49 20.85 -3.66 -5.30
C GLY A 49 19.61 -4.02 -4.47
N GLY A 50 18.48 -3.37 -4.73
CA GLY A 50 17.23 -3.53 -3.96
C GLY A 50 17.33 -3.11 -2.50
N ARG A 51 18.39 -2.40 -2.07
CA ARG A 51 18.57 -1.98 -0.67
C ARG A 51 17.48 -1.00 -0.22
N ILE A 52 17.11 -0.07 -1.09
CA ILE A 52 16.11 0.95 -0.77
C ILE A 52 14.72 0.34 -0.52
N ILE A 53 14.38 -0.74 -1.24
CA ILE A 53 13.12 -1.47 -1.03
C ILE A 53 13.13 -2.12 0.35
N ARG A 54 14.20 -2.82 0.72
CA ARG A 54 14.30 -3.49 2.04
C ARG A 54 14.18 -2.50 3.21
N ILE A 55 14.77 -1.32 3.07
CA ILE A 55 14.64 -0.25 4.07
C ILE A 55 13.19 0.23 4.12
N PHE A 56 12.59 0.52 2.97
CA PHE A 56 11.21 0.95 2.88
C PHE A 56 10.24 -0.07 3.49
N ASP A 57 10.38 -1.35 3.16
CA ASP A 57 9.55 -2.44 3.70
C ASP A 57 9.67 -2.52 5.23
N THR A 58 10.89 -2.41 5.76
CA THR A 58 11.12 -2.38 7.22
C THR A 58 10.44 -1.18 7.87
N VAL A 59 10.59 0.01 7.30
CA VAL A 59 10.00 1.25 7.85
C VAL A 59 8.48 1.19 7.82
N ILE A 60 7.90 0.74 6.70
CA ILE A 60 6.45 0.60 6.57
C ILE A 60 5.92 -0.46 7.54
N LEU A 61 6.61 -1.58 7.70
CA LEU A 61 6.22 -2.60 8.68
C LEU A 61 6.19 -2.04 10.10
N LEU A 62 7.24 -1.31 10.50
CA LEU A 62 7.27 -0.65 11.80
C LEU A 62 6.12 0.37 11.96
N LEU A 63 5.82 1.13 10.91
CA LEU A 63 4.69 2.06 10.91
C LEU A 63 3.34 1.34 11.09
N MET A 64 3.13 0.20 10.41
CA MET A 64 1.91 -0.60 10.57
C MET A 64 1.78 -1.15 12.00
N ILE A 65 2.88 -1.57 12.62
CA ILE A 65 2.91 -1.99 14.03
C ILE A 65 2.49 -0.83 14.95
N VAL A 66 3.00 0.38 14.70
CA VAL A 66 2.60 1.59 15.45
C VAL A 66 1.10 1.85 15.29
N PHE A 67 0.54 1.75 14.07
CA PHE A 67 -0.90 1.91 13.85
C PHE A 67 -1.72 0.87 14.62
N MET A 68 -1.28 -0.39 14.62
CA MET A 68 -1.94 -1.43 15.39
C MET A 68 -1.92 -1.12 16.89
N ILE A 69 -0.76 -0.80 17.47
CA ILE A 69 -0.65 -0.48 18.91
C ILE A 69 -1.58 0.69 19.27
N LEU A 70 -1.57 1.77 18.48
CA LEU A 70 -2.45 2.92 18.68
C LEU A 70 -3.94 2.56 18.55
N LEU A 71 -4.29 1.68 17.61
CA LEU A 71 -5.66 1.19 17.43
C LEU A 71 -6.13 0.38 18.64
N PHE A 72 -5.31 -0.56 19.12
CA PHE A 72 -5.63 -1.34 20.31
C PHE A 72 -5.74 -0.45 21.56
N ALA A 73 -4.83 0.52 21.72
CA ALA A 73 -4.90 1.50 22.81
C ALA A 73 -6.14 2.41 22.73
N SER A 74 -6.66 2.66 21.52
CA SER A 74 -7.84 3.49 21.27
C SER A 74 -9.17 2.78 21.52
N GLY A 75 -9.16 1.46 21.71
CA GLY A 75 -10.35 0.61 21.80
C GLY A 75 -10.76 0.06 20.43
N VAL A 76 -10.44 -1.20 20.18
CA VAL A 76 -10.75 -1.88 18.92
C VAL A 76 -12.07 -2.66 19.03
N GLU A 77 -12.90 -2.58 18.00
CA GLU A 77 -14.08 -3.43 17.85
C GLU A 77 -13.69 -4.68 17.04
N TYR A 78 -13.95 -5.87 17.61
CA TYR A 78 -13.38 -7.12 17.12
C TYR A 78 -13.91 -7.51 15.73
N LEU A 79 -15.19 -7.28 15.42
CA LEU A 79 -15.76 -7.61 14.12
C LEU A 79 -15.13 -6.77 13.02
N SER A 80 -14.99 -5.45 13.26
CA SER A 80 -14.38 -4.51 12.34
C SER A 80 -12.91 -4.84 12.10
N PHE A 81 -12.17 -5.17 13.16
CA PHE A 81 -10.76 -5.56 13.06
C PHE A 81 -10.58 -6.87 12.28
N THR A 82 -11.29 -7.93 12.67
CA THR A 82 -11.18 -9.24 12.03
C THR A 82 -11.63 -9.19 10.58
N THR A 83 -12.72 -8.50 10.28
CA THR A 83 -13.20 -8.31 8.90
C THR A 83 -12.17 -7.52 8.09
N GLY A 84 -11.65 -6.41 8.62
CA GLY A 84 -10.64 -5.60 7.96
C GLY A 84 -9.35 -6.37 7.67
N LEU A 85 -8.89 -7.19 8.61
CA LEU A 85 -7.73 -8.07 8.43
C LEU A 85 -7.95 -9.06 7.29
N LEU A 86 -9.07 -9.78 7.30
CA LEU A 86 -9.41 -10.76 6.26
C LEU A 86 -9.55 -10.10 4.88
N VAL A 87 -10.22 -8.95 4.80
CA VAL A 87 -10.37 -8.19 3.56
C VAL A 87 -8.99 -7.73 3.04
N GLY A 88 -8.15 -7.17 3.90
CA GLY A 88 -6.81 -6.72 3.53
C GLY A 88 -5.93 -7.84 2.99
N MET A 89 -5.86 -8.97 3.72
CA MET A 89 -5.10 -10.16 3.29
C MET A 89 -5.60 -10.70 1.94
N THR A 90 -6.92 -10.79 1.78
CA THR A 90 -7.52 -11.32 0.56
C THR A 90 -7.29 -10.42 -0.64
N ILE A 91 -7.42 -9.10 -0.48
CA ILE A 91 -7.15 -8.14 -1.56
C ILE A 91 -5.69 -8.24 -2.02
N ILE A 92 -4.73 -8.35 -1.09
CA ILE A 92 -3.30 -8.52 -1.42
C ILE A 92 -3.08 -9.80 -2.23
N GLN A 93 -3.66 -10.92 -1.81
CA GLN A 93 -3.57 -12.19 -2.53
C GLN A 93 -4.15 -12.09 -3.95
N VAL A 94 -5.37 -11.56 -4.07
CA VAL A 94 -6.04 -11.39 -5.36
C VAL A 94 -5.22 -10.47 -6.27
N PHE A 95 -4.69 -9.37 -5.74
CA PHE A 95 -3.82 -8.46 -6.48
C PHE A 95 -2.62 -9.19 -7.07
N PHE A 96 -1.87 -9.96 -6.28
CA PHE A 96 -0.70 -10.68 -6.77
C PHE A 96 -1.06 -11.74 -7.83
N HIS A 97 -2.16 -12.46 -7.63
CA HIS A 97 -2.63 -13.47 -8.58
C HIS A 97 -3.00 -12.91 -9.97
N ARG A 98 -3.24 -11.60 -10.10
CA ARG A 98 -3.47 -10.99 -11.43
C ARG A 98 -2.23 -10.99 -12.31
N PHE A 99 -1.04 -11.10 -11.75
CA PHE A 99 0.22 -10.94 -12.49
C PHE A 99 0.95 -12.27 -12.68
N SER A 100 0.22 -13.33 -13.02
CA SER A 100 0.76 -14.67 -13.28
C SER A 100 1.35 -14.87 -14.68
N ASP A 101 1.01 -14.01 -15.63
CA ASP A 101 1.43 -14.21 -17.02
C ASP A 101 2.94 -14.03 -17.17
N PRO A 102 3.60 -14.86 -17.99
CA PRO A 102 5.02 -14.72 -18.26
C PRO A 102 5.31 -13.38 -18.94
N LEU A 103 6.47 -12.81 -18.60
CA LEU A 103 6.95 -11.58 -19.24
C LEU A 103 7.63 -11.91 -20.57
N PRO A 104 7.43 -11.09 -21.61
CA PRO A 104 8.23 -11.23 -22.82
C PRO A 104 9.70 -10.86 -22.53
N PRO A 105 10.67 -11.38 -23.30
CA PRO A 105 12.09 -11.21 -23.02
C PRO A 105 12.54 -9.75 -22.85
N GLU A 106 11.95 -8.83 -23.62
CA GLU A 106 12.32 -7.41 -23.63
C GLU A 106 11.87 -6.67 -22.36
N LYS A 107 10.88 -7.23 -21.65
CA LYS A 107 10.37 -6.69 -20.37
C LYS A 107 10.80 -7.52 -19.17
N SER A 108 11.64 -8.53 -19.38
CA SER A 108 12.10 -9.41 -18.31
C SER A 108 13.28 -8.78 -17.56
N PRO A 109 13.35 -8.94 -16.22
CA PRO A 109 14.49 -8.45 -15.46
C PRO A 109 15.77 -9.20 -15.83
N LYS A 110 16.92 -8.52 -15.72
CA LYS A 110 18.23 -9.15 -15.90
C LYS A 110 18.58 -10.01 -14.67
N PRO A 111 19.39 -11.07 -14.84
CA PRO A 111 19.94 -11.80 -13.70
C PRO A 111 20.75 -10.87 -12.75
N PRO A 112 20.77 -11.15 -11.44
CA PRO A 112 20.13 -12.28 -10.76
C PRO A 112 18.62 -12.09 -10.61
N LEU A 113 17.88 -13.18 -10.80
CA LEU A 113 16.42 -13.22 -10.68
C LEU A 113 16.03 -13.52 -9.23
N THR A 114 15.17 -12.68 -8.67
CA THR A 114 14.50 -12.94 -7.38
C THR A 114 12.99 -12.83 -7.58
N ALA A 115 12.21 -13.51 -6.73
CA ALA A 115 10.75 -13.47 -6.81
C ALA A 115 10.22 -12.02 -6.74
N LEU A 116 10.76 -11.20 -5.83
CA LEU A 116 10.37 -9.80 -5.67
C LEU A 116 10.70 -8.95 -6.92
N LYS A 117 11.87 -9.17 -7.53
CA LYS A 117 12.27 -8.47 -8.75
C LYS A 117 11.37 -8.86 -9.92
N LEU A 118 11.14 -10.16 -10.13
CA LEU A 118 10.21 -10.67 -11.15
C LEU A 118 8.81 -10.09 -10.97
N MET A 119 8.27 -10.15 -9.75
CA MET A 119 6.95 -9.61 -9.43
C MET A 119 6.84 -8.11 -9.74
N SER A 120 7.85 -7.33 -9.35
CA SER A 120 7.88 -5.89 -9.60
C SER A 120 7.89 -5.56 -11.09
N TYR A 121 8.65 -6.33 -11.88
CA TYR A 121 8.66 -6.20 -13.35
C TYR A 121 7.30 -6.62 -13.94
N SER A 122 6.68 -7.70 -13.45
CA SER A 122 5.35 -8.15 -13.91
C SER A 122 4.27 -7.10 -13.68
N ILE A 123 4.31 -6.45 -12.52
CA ILE A 123 3.40 -5.35 -12.17
C ILE A 123 3.61 -4.15 -13.11
N GLN A 124 4.85 -3.71 -13.31
CA GLN A 124 5.13 -2.51 -14.13
C GLN A 124 4.93 -2.73 -15.63
N ALA A 125 5.09 -3.97 -16.11
CA ALA A 125 4.87 -4.31 -17.51
C ALA A 125 3.40 -4.22 -17.93
N ASN A 126 2.46 -4.48 -17.01
CA ASN A 126 1.03 -4.37 -17.25
C ASN A 126 0.24 -3.98 -15.97
N PRO A 127 0.38 -2.75 -15.47
CA PRO A 127 -0.21 -2.32 -14.21
C PRO A 127 -1.74 -2.32 -14.22
N GLY A 128 -2.36 -2.28 -15.42
CA GLY A 128 -3.80 -2.28 -15.59
C GLY A 128 -4.49 -3.58 -15.20
N LYS A 129 -3.75 -4.69 -15.02
CA LYS A 129 -4.36 -5.98 -14.65
C LYS A 129 -5.08 -5.99 -13.31
N ALA A 130 -4.67 -5.11 -12.38
CA ALA A 130 -5.25 -5.01 -11.05
C ALA A 130 -6.33 -3.93 -10.93
N TRP A 131 -6.88 -3.43 -12.05
CA TRP A 131 -7.78 -2.26 -12.05
C TRP A 131 -8.98 -2.41 -11.11
N ARG A 132 -9.51 -3.62 -10.94
CA ARG A 132 -10.68 -3.88 -10.07
C ARG A 132 -10.32 -3.68 -8.61
N GLU A 133 -9.22 -4.29 -8.17
CA GLU A 133 -8.71 -4.20 -6.81
C GLU A 133 -8.35 -2.74 -6.48
N LEU A 134 -7.87 -2.00 -7.47
CA LEU A 134 -7.52 -0.59 -7.32
C LEU A 134 -8.74 0.32 -7.18
N ILE A 135 -9.78 0.14 -8.00
CA ILE A 135 -11.04 0.87 -7.83
C ILE A 135 -11.60 0.63 -6.42
N LEU A 136 -11.63 -0.63 -5.99
CA LEU A 136 -12.08 -0.98 -4.65
C LEU A 136 -11.26 -0.26 -3.57
N MET A 137 -9.93 -0.31 -3.65
CA MET A 137 -9.04 0.36 -2.70
C MET A 137 -9.21 1.89 -2.71
N THR A 138 -9.39 2.51 -3.87
CA THR A 138 -9.66 3.95 -3.98
C THR A 138 -10.98 4.30 -3.29
N ILE A 139 -12.05 3.55 -3.52
CA ILE A 139 -13.35 3.79 -2.86
C ILE A 139 -13.21 3.67 -1.35
N ILE A 140 -12.53 2.62 -0.86
CA ILE A 140 -12.31 2.42 0.58
C ILE A 140 -11.48 3.56 1.18
N PHE A 141 -10.45 4.04 0.50
CA PHE A 141 -9.64 5.18 0.96
C PHE A 141 -10.43 6.49 1.00
N LEU A 142 -11.21 6.78 -0.04
CA LEU A 142 -12.06 7.98 -0.07
C LEU A 142 -13.13 7.93 1.03
N TRP A 143 -13.76 6.77 1.22
CA TRP A 143 -14.70 6.57 2.32
C TRP A 143 -14.03 6.71 3.69
N SER A 144 -12.82 6.18 3.86
CA SER A 144 -12.07 6.31 5.11
C SER A 144 -11.72 7.77 5.41
N LEU A 145 -11.32 8.55 4.40
CA LEU A 145 -11.08 9.99 4.56
C LEU A 145 -12.37 10.73 4.92
N TYR A 146 -13.49 10.40 4.27
CA TYR A 146 -14.79 10.98 4.61
C TYR A 146 -15.18 10.68 6.06
N MET A 147 -15.00 9.46 6.54
CA MET A 147 -15.27 9.07 7.92
C MET A 147 -14.32 9.74 8.92
N LEU A 148 -13.04 9.91 8.57
CA LEU A 148 -12.08 10.67 9.39
C LEU A 148 -12.46 12.15 9.44
N ALA A 149 -12.87 12.76 8.34
CA ALA A 149 -13.27 14.16 8.30
C ALA A 149 -14.54 14.41 9.14
N THR A 150 -15.57 13.59 8.95
CA THR A 150 -16.88 13.74 9.62
C THR A 150 -16.83 13.28 11.07
N LYS A 151 -16.52 12.01 11.33
CA LYS A 151 -16.55 11.43 12.69
C LYS A 151 -15.23 11.56 13.45
N GLY A 152 -14.13 11.75 12.72
CA GLY A 152 -12.80 11.86 13.33
C GLY A 152 -12.49 13.27 13.80
N PHE A 153 -12.82 14.27 12.99
CA PHE A 153 -12.44 15.68 13.18
C PHE A 153 -13.63 16.64 13.22
N ASP A 154 -14.87 16.15 13.08
CA ASP A 154 -16.10 16.97 13.15
C ASP A 154 -16.08 18.16 12.17
N LEU A 155 -15.57 17.94 10.94
CA LEU A 155 -15.42 18.98 9.92
C LEU A 155 -16.71 19.33 9.17
N PHE A 156 -17.76 18.49 9.30
CA PHE A 156 -19.05 18.64 8.64
C PHE A 156 -20.18 18.18 9.55
#